data_AF-D7TRT4-F1
#
_entry.id   AF-D7TRT4-F1
#
_cell.length_a   1.000
_cell.length_b   1.000
_cell.length_c   1.000
_cell.angle_alpha   90.00
_cell.angle_beta   90.00
_cell.angle_gamma   90.00
#
_symmetry.space_group_name_H-M   'P 1'
#
loop_
_entity.id
_entity.type
_entity.pdbx_description
1 polymer ?
#
loop_
_entity_poly.entity_id
_entity_poly.type
_entity_poly.pdbx_seq_one_letter_code
_entity_poly.pdbx_strand_id
1 'polypeptide(L)' 'MQAAMGTMDGIIDTVSAIHHLLPLINLLKSHGKLVMLGIPDQPPELPIFPLLMGK' A
#
# COMPACT_ATOMS: atom_id res chain seq x y z
N MET A 1 11.19 -2.69 8.66
CA MET A 1 10.15 -3.28 7.79
C MET A 1 10.70 -4.29 6.78
N GLN A 2 11.98 -4.25 6.41
CA GLN A 2 12.58 -5.12 5.37
C GLN A 2 12.29 -6.63 5.55
N ALA A 3 12.36 -7.16 6.78
CA ALA A 3 12.09 -8.57 7.04
C ALA A 3 10.62 -9.01 6.77
N ALA A 4 9.68 -8.06 6.66
CA ALA A 4 8.26 -8.32 6.41
C ALA A 4 7.85 -8.03 4.96
N MET A 5 8.80 -7.80 4.05
CA MET A 5 8.48 -7.60 2.64
C MET A 5 7.80 -8.84 2.05
N GLY A 6 6.68 -8.66 1.36
CA GLY A 6 5.94 -9.73 0.73
C GLY A 6 5.31 -10.75 1.69
N THR A 7 5.13 -10.44 2.98
CA THR A 7 4.56 -11.38 3.95
C THR A 7 3.10 -11.11 4.29
N MET A 8 2.59 -9.91 4.01
CA MET A 8 1.23 -9.50 4.40
C MET A 8 0.20 -9.83 3.32
N ASP A 9 -0.95 -10.39 3.73
CA ASP A 9 -2.09 -10.62 2.84
C ASP A 9 -2.94 -9.35 2.65
N GLY A 10 -2.90 -8.44 3.61
CA GLY A 10 -3.61 -7.16 3.49
C GLY A 10 -3.17 -6.14 4.52
N ILE A 11 -3.42 -4.87 4.21
CA ILE A 11 -3.19 -3.69 5.04
C ILE A 11 -4.46 -2.85 5.04
N ILE A 12 -4.86 -2.39 6.22
CA ILE A 12 -5.92 -1.39 6.38
C ILE A 12 -5.23 -0.09 6.78
N ASP A 13 -5.28 0.89 5.90
CA ASP A 13 -4.65 2.18 6.10
C ASP A 13 -5.66 3.20 6.63
N THR A 14 -5.45 3.64 7.87
CA THR A 14 -6.31 4.60 8.58
C THR A 14 -5.69 6.00 8.64
N VAL A 15 -4.56 6.24 7.97
CA VAL A 15 -3.86 7.53 8.01
C VAL A 15 -4.62 8.56 7.16
N SER A 16 -5.15 9.61 7.80
CA SER A 16 -5.90 10.68 7.12
C SER A 16 -4.99 11.83 6.65
N ALA A 17 -3.83 11.49 6.09
CA ALA A 17 -2.84 12.43 5.58
C ALA A 17 -2.05 11.80 4.43
N ILE A 18 -1.46 12.63 3.57
CA ILE A 18 -0.62 12.16 2.46
C ILE A 18 0.61 11.44 3.01
N HIS A 19 0.88 10.25 2.48
CA HIS A 19 2.07 9.46 2.81
C HIS A 19 2.43 8.51 1.65
N HIS A 20 3.64 7.96 1.70
CA HIS A 20 4.14 7.08 0.64
C HIS A 20 3.53 5.69 0.73
N LEU A 21 2.88 5.25 -0.35
CA LEU A 21 2.23 3.93 -0.44
C LEU A 21 3.19 2.81 -0.84
N LEU A 22 4.29 3.11 -1.55
CA LEU A 22 5.24 2.11 -2.03
C LEU A 22 5.85 1.25 -0.91
N PRO A 23 6.27 1.80 0.25
CA PRO A 23 6.72 0.99 1.37
C PRO A 23 5.66 0.01 1.90
N LEU A 24 4.38 0.39 1.87
CA LEU A 24 3.26 -0.46 2.31
C LEU A 24 2.99 -1.57 1.29
N ILE A 25 2.93 -1.22 0.01
CA ILE A 25 2.72 -2.18 -1.09
C ILE A 25 3.84 -3.23 -1.12
N ASN A 26 5.08 -2.85 -0.81
CA ASN A 26 6.21 -3.78 -0.72
C ASN A 26 6.06 -4.83 0.40
N LEU A 27 5.23 -4.60 1.41
CA LEU A 27 4.91 -5.60 2.44
C LEU A 27 3.90 -6.63 1.95
N LEU A 28 3.09 -6.29 0.95
CA LEU A 28 2.04 -7.16 0.45
C LEU A 28 2.62 -8.30 -0.40
N LYS A 29 2.08 -9.49 -0.16
CA LYS A 29 2.16 -10.63 -1.09
C LYS A 29 1.59 -10.24 -2.46
N SER A 30 1.89 -11.02 -3.49
CA SER A 30 1.17 -10.87 -4.76
C SER A 30 -0.33 -11.07 -4.52
N HIS A 31 -1.13 -10.16 -5.07
CA HIS A 31 -2.57 -10.04 -4.89
C HIS A 31 -3.03 -9.74 -3.44
N GLY A 32 -2.11 -9.25 -2.60
CA GLY A 32 -2.46 -8.67 -1.32
C GLY A 32 -3.31 -7.40 -1.49
N LYS A 33 -4.01 -6.98 -0.43
CA LYS A 33 -4.96 -5.86 -0.51
C LYS A 33 -4.51 -4.69 0.36
N LEU A 34 -4.41 -3.51 -0.23
CA LEU A 34 -4.34 -2.25 0.51
C LEU A 34 -5.73 -1.60 0.52
N VAL A 35 -6.33 -1.47 1.69
CA VAL A 35 -7.63 -0.83 1.87
C VAL A 35 -7.43 0.52 2.55
N MET A 36 -7.64 1.61 1.81
CA MET A 36 -7.56 2.98 2.35
C MET A 36 -8.88 3.37 2.99
N LEU A 37 -8.84 3.69 4.28
CA LEU A 37 -9.95 4.24 5.06
C LEU A 37 -9.72 5.72 5.42
N GLY A 38 -8.46 6.15 5.46
CA GLY A 38 -8.11 7.57 5.59
C GLY A 38 -8.47 8.32 4.32
N ILE A 39 -9.08 9.49 4.47
CA ILE A 39 -9.41 10.39 3.36
C ILE A 39 -8.46 11.58 3.43
N PRO A 40 -7.37 11.60 2.63
CA PRO A 40 -6.50 12.77 2.54
C PRO A 40 -7.14 13.88 1.71
N ASP A 41 -6.76 15.13 1.96
CA ASP A 41 -7.27 16.31 1.26
C ASP A 41 -6.86 16.37 -0.23
N GLN A 42 -5.88 15.56 -0.64
CA GLN A 42 -5.39 15.45 -2.02
C GLN A 42 -5.26 13.99 -2.42
N PRO A 43 -5.42 13.66 -3.72
CA PRO A 43 -5.24 12.30 -4.20
C PRO A 43 -3.83 11.76 -3.88
N PRO A 44 -3.69 10.53 -3.34
CA PRO A 44 -2.38 9.95 -3.08
C PRO A 44 -1.70 9.53 -4.39
N GLU A 45 -0.37 9.53 -4.39
CA GLU A 45 0.43 9.02 -5.52
C GLU A 45 0.41 7.48 -5.52
N LEU A 46 -0.09 6.90 -6.62
CA LEU A 46 -0.18 5.44 -6.79
C LEU A 46 1.01 4.92 -7.62
N PRO A 47 1.84 4.02 -7.07
CA PRO A 47 2.93 3.44 -7.84
C PRO A 47 2.40 2.43 -8.85
N ILE A 48 2.47 2.77 -10.14
CA ILE A 48 1.84 2.00 -11.23
C ILE A 48 2.49 0.63 -11.44
N PHE A 49 3.82 0.53 -11.35
CA PHE A 49 4.53 -0.72 -11.64
C PHE A 49 4.16 -1.88 -10.69
N PRO A 50 4.13 -1.69 -9.35
CA PRO A 50 3.62 -2.71 -8.45
C PRO A 50 2.20 -3.18 -8.80
N LEU A 51 1.30 -2.25 -9.13
CA LEU A 51 -0.09 -2.56 -9.51
C LEU A 51 -0.15 -3.44 -10.76
N LEU A 52 0.66 -3.15 -11.78
CA LEU A 52 0.77 -3.98 -13.00
C LEU A 52 1.32 -5.38 -12.71
N MET A 53 2.16 -5.52 -11.69
CA MET A 53 2.68 -6.82 -11.23
C MET A 53 1.71 -7.55 -10.27
N GLY A 54 0.51 -7.01 -10.08
CA GLY A 54 -0.52 -7.60 -9.22
C GLY A 54 -0.26 -7.42 -7.74
N LYS A 55 0.45 -6.37 -7.33
CA LYS A 55 0.58 -5.95 -5.93
C LYS A 55 -0.28 -4.73 -5.61
#